data_AF-A0A430R8C6-F1
#
_entry.id   AF-A0A430R8C6-F1
#
_cell.length_a   1.000
_cell.length_b   1.000
_cell.length_c   1.000
_cell.angle_alpha   90.00
_cell.angle_beta   90.00
_cell.angle_gamma   90.00
#
_symmetry.space_group_name_H-M   'P 1'
#
loop_
_entity.id
_entity.type
_entity.pdbx_description
1 polymer ?
#
loop_
_entity_poly.entity_id
_entity_poly.type
_entity_poly.pdbx_seq_one_letter_code
_entity_poly.pdbx_strand_id
1 'polypeptide(L)'
;MKPVVRLSLEVLRLLKGGKVFQGLALLEAVGVLWRREVRELLRLVEEGKTCDAAVLSVMMVRSPWFHKDHRVRPLGGWKELDPLAAELLRLGEREALEGLYRLKREGTWPEARWLELLHRRYGHEVSADDLLFAVRFLASRRVMVERLGIGVGGWHEDRSFAEQAGVGG
;
A
#
# COMPACT_ATOMS: atom_id res chain seq x y z
N MET A 1 -19.55 -1.76 0.91
CA MET A 1 -18.08 -2.00 1.03
C MET A 1 -17.41 -0.75 1.60
N LYS A 2 -16.38 -0.88 2.46
CA LYS A 2 -15.64 0.30 2.96
C LYS A 2 -14.85 0.96 1.80
N PRO A 3 -14.77 2.30 1.72
CA PRO A 3 -14.07 2.98 0.61
C PRO A 3 -12.63 2.49 0.41
N VAL A 4 -11.86 2.33 1.49
CA VAL A 4 -10.47 1.85 1.38
C VAL A 4 -10.36 0.42 0.84
N VAL A 5 -11.36 -0.44 1.09
CA VAL A 5 -11.40 -1.79 0.52
C VAL A 5 -11.65 -1.70 -0.98
N ARG A 6 -12.59 -0.84 -1.41
CA ARG A 6 -12.84 -0.61 -2.84
C ARG A 6 -11.61 -0.04 -3.54
N LEU A 7 -10.92 0.93 -2.93
CA LEU A 7 -9.69 1.49 -3.47
C LEU A 7 -8.60 0.41 -3.61
N SER A 8 -8.47 -0.48 -2.62
CA SER A 8 -7.55 -1.62 -2.69
C SER A 8 -7.82 -2.55 -3.88
N LEU A 9 -9.10 -2.83 -4.18
CA LEU A 9 -9.49 -3.61 -5.36
C LEU A 9 -9.23 -2.86 -6.68
N GLU A 10 -9.45 -1.55 -6.71
CA GLU A 10 -9.11 -0.74 -7.89
C GLU A 10 -7.60 -0.70 -8.15
N VAL A 11 -6.78 -0.60 -7.10
CA VAL A 11 -5.32 -0.71 -7.21
C VAL A 11 -4.95 -2.06 -7.85
N LEU A 12 -5.49 -3.16 -7.32
CA LEU A 12 -5.25 -4.50 -7.89
C LEU A 12 -5.63 -4.56 -9.38
N ARG A 13 -6.81 -4.06 -9.73
CA ARG A 13 -7.30 -4.03 -11.12
C ARG A 13 -6.38 -3.22 -12.04
N LEU A 14 -5.95 -2.04 -11.60
CA LEU A 14 -5.04 -1.18 -12.38
C LEU A 14 -3.69 -1.85 -12.59
N LEU A 15 -3.12 -2.45 -11.55
CA LEU A 15 -1.83 -3.14 -11.64
C LEU A 15 -1.90 -4.36 -12.57
N LYS A 16 -2.95 -5.19 -12.46
CA LYS A 16 -3.17 -6.32 -13.39
C LYS A 16 -3.40 -5.85 -14.83
N GLY A 17 -4.05 -4.70 -15.01
CA GLY A 17 -4.29 -4.08 -16.31
C GLY A 17 -3.10 -3.30 -16.89
N GLY A 18 -1.90 -3.37 -16.28
CA GLY A 18 -0.69 -2.71 -16.77
C GLY A 18 -0.59 -1.21 -16.47
N LYS A 19 -1.58 -0.62 -15.78
CA LYS A 19 -1.57 0.78 -15.35
C LYS A 19 -0.75 0.94 -14.05
N VAL A 20 0.53 0.56 -14.12
CA VAL A 20 1.42 0.40 -12.98
C VAL A 20 1.56 1.69 -12.17
N PHE A 21 1.83 2.82 -12.83
CA PHE A 21 2.03 4.10 -12.14
C PHE A 21 0.76 4.58 -11.43
N GLN A 22 -0.40 4.47 -12.08
CA GLN A 22 -1.69 4.84 -11.47
C GLN A 22 -2.01 3.93 -10.28
N GLY A 23 -1.80 2.62 -10.42
CA GLY A 23 -2.00 1.66 -9.34
C GLY A 23 -1.09 1.94 -8.14
N LEU A 24 0.21 2.19 -8.35
CA LEU A 24 1.16 2.51 -7.28
C LEU A 24 0.85 3.86 -6.61
N ALA A 25 0.50 4.89 -7.38
CA ALA A 25 0.12 6.19 -6.84
C ALA A 25 -1.13 6.12 -5.97
N LEU A 26 -2.13 5.31 -6.36
CA LEU A 26 -3.32 5.06 -5.54
C LEU A 26 -3.03 4.15 -4.35
N LEU A 27 -2.06 3.22 -4.47
CA LEU A 27 -1.60 2.38 -3.37
C LEU A 27 -1.06 3.24 -2.22
N GLU A 28 -0.38 4.36 -2.51
CA GLU A 28 0.13 5.30 -1.50
C GLU A 28 -0.96 5.83 -0.56
N ALA A 29 -2.20 5.97 -1.05
CA ALA A 29 -3.34 6.39 -0.25
C ALA A 29 -3.93 5.27 0.62
N VAL A 30 -3.66 4.00 0.31
CA VAL A 30 -4.24 2.86 1.02
C VAL A 30 -3.72 2.81 2.45
N GLY A 31 -4.64 2.93 3.41
CA GLY A 31 -4.26 2.93 4.83
C GLY A 31 -3.71 4.24 5.36
N VAL A 32 -3.48 5.23 4.49
CA VAL A 32 -2.96 6.55 4.85
C VAL A 32 -4.07 7.58 4.86
N LEU A 33 -4.81 7.69 3.77
CA LEU A 33 -5.86 8.71 3.63
C LEU A 33 -7.15 8.30 4.35
N TRP A 34 -7.87 9.30 4.83
CA TRP A 34 -9.15 9.12 5.50
C TRP A 34 -10.28 8.81 4.51
N ARG A 35 -11.43 8.40 5.05
CA ARG A 35 -12.57 7.91 4.24
C ARG A 35 -13.07 8.95 3.23
N ARG A 36 -12.97 10.25 3.53
CA ARG A 36 -13.47 11.33 2.66
C ARG A 36 -12.60 11.44 1.41
N GLU A 37 -11.30 11.49 1.58
CA GLU A 37 -10.30 11.61 0.52
C GLU A 37 -10.32 10.38 -0.38
N VAL A 38 -10.41 9.19 0.23
CA VAL A 38 -10.54 7.93 -0.52
C VAL A 38 -11.80 7.91 -1.40
N ARG A 39 -12.92 8.48 -0.94
CA ARG A 39 -14.14 8.59 -1.77
C ARG A 39 -13.94 9.47 -2.99
N GLU A 40 -13.20 10.56 -2.85
CA GLU A 40 -12.90 11.45 -3.98
C GLU A 40 -12.01 10.76 -5.01
N LEU A 41 -10.98 10.03 -4.56
CA LEU A 41 -10.15 9.22 -5.45
C LEU A 41 -10.99 8.17 -6.20
N LEU A 42 -11.89 7.48 -5.49
CA LEU A 42 -12.78 6.50 -6.09
C LEU A 42 -13.73 7.11 -7.13
N ARG A 43 -14.30 8.29 -6.85
CA ARG A 43 -15.16 9.01 -7.80
C ARG A 43 -14.43 9.26 -9.11
N LEU A 44 -13.18 9.74 -9.06
CA LEU A 44 -12.36 9.96 -10.25
C LEU A 44 -12.05 8.65 -11.00
N VAL A 45 -11.76 7.56 -10.28
CA VAL A 45 -11.55 6.24 -10.89
C VAL A 45 -12.82 5.74 -11.60
N GLU A 46 -13.99 5.91 -10.98
CA GLU A 46 -15.30 5.53 -11.54
C GLU A 46 -15.65 6.34 -12.80
N GLU A 47 -15.26 7.61 -12.85
CA GLU A 47 -15.38 8.46 -14.04
C GLU A 47 -14.33 8.16 -15.14
N GLY A 48 -13.45 7.17 -14.93
CA GLY A 48 -12.38 6.81 -15.87
C GLY A 48 -11.16 7.74 -15.79
N LYS A 49 -11.14 8.71 -14.89
CA LYS A 49 -10.07 9.71 -14.69
C LYS A 49 -8.95 9.16 -13.78
N THR A 50 -8.41 8.00 -14.15
CA THR A 50 -7.42 7.29 -13.31
C THR A 50 -6.10 8.04 -13.16
N CYS A 51 -5.72 8.87 -14.13
CA CYS A 51 -4.53 9.72 -14.02
C CYS A 51 -4.74 10.86 -13.02
N ASP A 52 -5.90 11.53 -13.08
CA ASP A 52 -6.24 12.61 -12.14
C ASP A 52 -6.29 12.06 -10.70
N ALA A 53 -6.89 10.88 -10.52
CA ALA A 53 -6.91 10.19 -9.23
C ALA A 53 -5.50 9.88 -8.72
N ALA A 54 -4.60 9.41 -9.60
CA ALA A 54 -3.21 9.11 -9.24
C ALA A 54 -2.46 10.38 -8.80
N VAL A 55 -2.53 11.46 -9.57
CA VAL A 55 -1.90 12.74 -9.22
C VAL A 55 -2.47 13.28 -7.91
N LEU A 56 -3.80 13.27 -7.75
CA LEU A 56 -4.46 13.76 -6.55
C LEU A 56 -4.07 12.94 -5.32
N SER A 57 -3.97 11.62 -5.45
CA SER A 57 -3.53 10.73 -4.36
C SER A 57 -2.16 11.12 -3.84
N VAL A 58 -1.18 11.28 -4.74
CA VAL A 58 0.19 11.68 -4.38
C VAL A 58 0.19 13.08 -3.73
N MET A 59 -0.55 14.03 -4.29
CA MET A 59 -0.67 15.37 -3.72
C MET A 59 -1.27 15.35 -2.32
N MET A 60 -2.35 14.58 -2.10
CA MET A 60 -3.00 14.43 -0.80
C MET A 60 -2.07 13.78 0.22
N VAL A 61 -1.40 12.69 -0.14
CA VAL A 61 -0.49 11.96 0.77
C VAL A 61 0.74 12.79 1.13
N ARG A 62 1.19 13.72 0.28
CA ARG A 62 2.37 14.57 0.59
C ARG A 62 2.02 15.91 1.21
N SER A 63 0.80 16.39 1.01
CA SER A 63 0.37 17.71 1.50
C SER A 63 0.16 17.74 3.02
N PRO A 64 0.71 18.73 3.76
CA PRO A 64 0.52 18.82 5.21
C PRO A 64 -0.93 19.12 5.63
N TRP A 65 -1.79 19.48 4.68
CA TRP A 65 -3.17 19.90 4.91
C TRP A 65 -4.18 18.75 5.00
N PHE A 66 -3.76 17.52 4.69
CA PHE A 66 -4.62 16.34 4.78
C PHE A 66 -4.31 15.53 6.04
N HIS A 67 -5.36 15.03 6.69
CA HIS A 67 -5.23 14.07 7.78
C HIS A 67 -4.78 12.72 7.24
N LYS A 68 -3.73 12.17 7.85
CA LYS A 68 -3.07 10.94 7.41
C LYS A 68 -2.78 10.04 8.60
N ASP A 69 -2.92 8.74 8.38
CA ASP A 69 -2.53 7.70 9.33
C ASP A 69 -1.26 7.01 8.83
N HIS A 70 -0.11 7.69 9.01
CA HIS A 70 1.18 7.08 8.74
C HIS A 70 1.61 6.25 9.94
N ARG A 71 2.02 5.00 9.67
CA ARG A 71 2.59 4.12 10.69
C ARG A 71 4.07 3.94 10.44
N VAL A 72 4.85 4.18 11.49
CA VAL A 72 6.28 3.85 11.49
C VAL A 72 6.42 2.33 11.42
N ARG A 73 7.39 1.87 10.62
CA ARG A 73 7.65 0.45 10.45
C ARG A 73 8.05 -0.19 11.80
N PRO A 74 7.38 -1.25 12.25
CA PRO A 74 7.75 -1.93 13.48
C PRO A 74 9.09 -2.67 13.33
N LEU A 75 9.91 -2.72 14.37
CA LEU A 75 11.17 -3.50 14.39
C LEU A 75 10.96 -4.99 14.06
N GLY A 76 9.83 -5.57 14.49
CA GLY A 76 9.44 -6.95 14.19
C GLY A 76 8.73 -7.15 12.85
N GLY A 77 8.62 -6.10 12.03
CA GLY A 77 7.85 -6.09 10.79
C GLY A 77 6.34 -6.03 10.98
N TRP A 78 5.61 -6.07 9.87
CA TRP A 78 4.15 -5.96 9.82
C TRP A 78 3.44 -7.25 10.23
N LYS A 79 2.97 -7.32 11.48
CA LYS A 79 2.19 -8.46 12.00
C LYS A 79 0.87 -8.65 11.25
N GLU A 80 0.36 -7.59 10.63
CA GLU A 80 -0.83 -7.61 9.77
C GLU A 80 -0.71 -8.58 8.59
N LEU A 81 0.52 -8.97 8.23
CA LEU A 81 0.79 -9.93 7.16
C LEU A 81 0.88 -11.38 7.64
N ASP A 82 0.87 -11.65 8.95
CA ASP A 82 0.95 -13.02 9.49
C ASP A 82 -0.19 -13.92 9.01
N PRO A 83 -1.46 -13.46 8.97
CA PRO A 83 -2.54 -14.28 8.42
C PRO A 83 -2.34 -14.64 6.95
N LEU A 84 -1.82 -13.70 6.14
CA LEU A 84 -1.54 -13.97 4.72
C LEU A 84 -0.36 -14.94 4.58
N ALA A 85 0.65 -14.87 5.44
CA ALA A 85 1.75 -15.83 5.45
C ALA A 85 1.28 -17.25 5.74
N ALA A 86 0.38 -17.42 6.72
CA ALA A 86 -0.23 -18.72 7.02
C ALA A 86 -1.06 -19.25 5.83
N GLU A 87 -1.79 -18.37 5.14
CA GLU A 87 -2.57 -18.75 3.96
C GLU A 87 -1.68 -19.17 2.78
N LEU A 88 -0.61 -18.42 2.48
CA LEU A 88 0.34 -18.81 1.43
C LEU A 88 1.07 -20.13 1.75
N LEU A 89 1.37 -20.38 3.02
CA LEU A 89 1.93 -21.65 3.47
C LEU A 89 0.95 -22.81 3.21
N ARG A 90 -0.34 -22.61 3.50
CA ARG A 90 -1.41 -23.60 3.25
C ARG A 90 -1.59 -23.88 1.76
N LEU A 91 -1.42 -22.86 0.92
CA LEU A 91 -1.48 -22.99 -0.54
C LEU A 91 -0.22 -23.62 -1.14
N GLY A 92 0.88 -23.76 -0.38
CA GLY A 92 2.14 -24.32 -0.86
C GLY A 92 2.97 -23.37 -1.72
N GLU A 93 2.65 -22.07 -1.71
CA GLU A 93 3.23 -21.05 -2.59
C GLU A 93 4.52 -20.46 -2.00
N ARG A 94 5.60 -21.27 -2.02
CA ARG A 94 6.88 -20.95 -1.37
C ARG A 94 7.52 -19.64 -1.83
N GLU A 95 7.56 -19.39 -3.13
CA GLU A 95 8.16 -18.18 -3.69
C GLU A 95 7.40 -16.91 -3.22
N ALA A 96 6.07 -16.96 -3.25
CA ALA A 96 5.25 -15.86 -2.76
C ALA A 96 5.44 -15.67 -1.24
N LEU A 97 5.55 -16.76 -0.48
CA LEU A 97 5.81 -16.70 0.96
C LEU A 97 7.16 -16.04 1.28
N GLU A 98 8.23 -16.38 0.56
CA GLU A 98 9.54 -15.71 0.70
C GLU A 98 9.49 -14.23 0.34
N GLY A 99 8.75 -13.88 -0.72
CA GLY A 99 8.47 -12.50 -1.08
C GLY A 99 7.72 -11.74 0.03
N LEU A 100 6.70 -12.37 0.62
CA LEU A 100 5.93 -11.80 1.70
C LEU A 100 6.76 -11.60 2.97
N TYR A 101 7.65 -12.52 3.33
CA TYR A 101 8.53 -12.35 4.49
C TYR A 101 9.50 -11.18 4.32
N ARG A 102 10.01 -10.95 3.10
CA ARG A 102 10.77 -9.73 2.79
C ARG A 102 9.91 -8.49 2.96
N LEU A 103 8.72 -8.46 2.35
CA LEU A 103 7.78 -7.34 2.47
C LEU A 103 7.35 -7.07 3.93
N LYS A 104 7.23 -8.10 4.76
CA LYS A 104 6.94 -7.95 6.19
C LYS A 104 8.01 -7.13 6.91
N ARG A 105 9.29 -7.30 6.56
CA ARG A 105 10.41 -6.59 7.19
C ARG A 105 10.69 -5.23 6.53
N GLU A 106 10.51 -5.14 5.22
CA GLU A 106 11.05 -4.06 4.40
C GLU A 106 9.96 -3.16 3.78
N GLY A 107 8.73 -3.67 3.66
CA GLY A 107 7.62 -2.96 3.03
C GLY A 107 7.14 -1.76 3.85
N THR A 108 6.43 -0.87 3.19
CA THR A 108 5.82 0.30 3.82
C THR A 108 4.42 0.00 4.36
N TRP A 109 3.88 0.91 5.18
CA TRP A 109 2.52 0.77 5.70
C TRP A 109 1.46 0.62 4.60
N PRO A 110 1.44 1.44 3.51
CA PRO A 110 0.48 1.26 2.44
C PRO A 110 0.52 -0.11 1.79
N GLU A 111 1.72 -0.67 1.60
CA GLU A 111 1.92 -2.01 1.04
C GLU A 111 1.38 -3.10 1.96
N ALA A 112 1.76 -3.05 3.24
CA ALA A 112 1.30 -4.02 4.23
C ALA A 112 -0.22 -3.97 4.37
N ARG A 113 -0.77 -2.75 4.45
CA ARG A 113 -2.21 -2.53 4.56
C ARG A 113 -2.96 -2.99 3.32
N TRP A 114 -2.42 -2.74 2.13
CA TRP A 114 -3.03 -3.18 0.89
C TRP A 114 -3.14 -4.72 0.83
N LEU A 115 -2.04 -5.42 1.11
CA LEU A 115 -2.01 -6.89 1.15
C LEU A 115 -2.96 -7.46 2.22
N GLU A 116 -2.99 -6.86 3.42
CA GLU A 116 -3.93 -7.24 4.48
C GLU A 116 -5.39 -7.08 4.02
N LEU A 117 -5.72 -5.96 3.36
CA LEU A 117 -7.07 -5.71 2.85
C LEU A 117 -7.47 -6.69 1.75
N LEU A 118 -6.55 -7.05 0.85
CA LEU A 118 -6.79 -8.07 -0.17
C LEU A 118 -7.03 -9.45 0.48
N HIS A 119 -6.20 -9.84 1.43
CA HIS A 119 -6.36 -11.10 2.16
C HIS A 119 -7.71 -11.19 2.89
N ARG A 120 -8.17 -10.09 3.51
CA ARG A 120 -9.51 -10.03 4.14
C ARG A 120 -10.68 -10.22 3.15
N ARG A 121 -10.45 -10.10 1.84
CA ARG A 121 -11.44 -10.32 0.77
C ARG A 121 -11.17 -11.61 -0.02
N TYR A 122 -10.20 -12.41 0.42
CA TYR A 122 -9.91 -13.69 -0.17
C TYR A 122 -11.13 -14.63 -0.06
N GLY A 123 -11.45 -15.33 -1.15
CA GLY A 123 -12.65 -16.17 -1.25
C GLY A 123 -13.94 -15.38 -1.54
N HIS A 124 -13.85 -14.07 -1.69
CA HIS A 124 -14.94 -13.20 -2.13
C HIS A 124 -14.55 -12.50 -3.45
N GLU A 125 -14.16 -11.22 -3.40
CA GLU A 125 -13.71 -10.46 -4.58
C GLU A 125 -12.24 -10.69 -4.95
N VAL A 126 -11.48 -11.40 -4.11
CA VAL A 126 -10.04 -11.66 -4.33
C VAL A 126 -9.81 -13.17 -4.42
N SER A 127 -9.20 -13.61 -5.52
CA SER A 127 -8.80 -15.00 -5.75
C SER A 127 -7.40 -15.31 -5.21
N ALA A 128 -7.00 -16.58 -5.24
CA ALA A 128 -5.62 -16.97 -4.91
C ALA A 128 -4.62 -16.33 -5.87
N ASP A 129 -4.92 -16.33 -7.18
CA ASP A 129 -4.10 -15.70 -8.21
C ASP A 129 -3.91 -14.20 -7.98
N ASP A 130 -4.94 -13.53 -7.45
CA ASP A 130 -4.86 -12.10 -7.11
C ASP A 130 -3.90 -11.84 -5.93
N LEU A 131 -3.95 -12.69 -4.90
CA LEU A 131 -3.02 -12.59 -3.77
C LEU A 131 -1.58 -12.86 -4.21
N LEU A 132 -1.38 -13.92 -5.00
CA LEU A 132 -0.07 -14.29 -5.53
C LEU A 132 0.47 -13.20 -6.44
N PHE A 133 -0.37 -12.63 -7.31
CA PHE A 133 -0.03 -11.49 -8.13
C PHE A 133 0.41 -10.31 -7.25
N ALA A 134 -0.38 -9.92 -6.25
CA ALA A 134 -0.09 -8.75 -5.42
C ALA A 134 1.25 -8.89 -4.67
N VAL A 135 1.49 -10.06 -4.07
CA VAL A 135 2.72 -10.35 -3.34
C VAL A 135 3.93 -10.39 -4.28
N ARG A 136 3.86 -11.15 -5.38
CA ARG A 136 4.94 -11.24 -6.37
C ARG A 136 5.21 -9.88 -7.01
N PHE A 137 4.18 -9.09 -7.29
CA PHE A 137 4.30 -7.77 -7.88
C PHE A 137 5.14 -6.84 -6.99
N LEU A 138 4.78 -6.72 -5.70
CA LEU A 138 5.52 -5.87 -4.77
C LEU A 138 6.94 -6.40 -4.49
N ALA A 139 7.09 -7.72 -4.33
CA ALA A 139 8.39 -8.33 -4.06
C ALA A 139 9.37 -8.16 -5.23
N SER A 140 8.90 -8.34 -6.47
CA SER A 140 9.74 -8.21 -7.68
C SER A 140 10.04 -6.77 -8.07
N ARG A 141 9.22 -5.80 -7.64
CA ARG A 141 9.35 -4.37 -8.00
C ARG A 141 9.75 -3.48 -6.83
N ARG A 142 10.35 -4.06 -5.80
CA ARG A 142 10.78 -3.36 -4.57
C ARG A 142 11.52 -2.04 -4.86
N VAL A 143 12.55 -2.09 -5.70
CA VAL A 143 13.36 -0.90 -6.08
C VAL A 143 12.51 0.19 -6.72
N MET A 144 11.50 -0.18 -7.54
CA MET A 144 10.60 0.78 -8.16
C MET A 144 9.70 1.45 -7.13
N VAL A 145 9.10 0.66 -6.24
CA VAL A 145 8.22 1.16 -5.17
C VAL A 145 8.98 2.10 -4.23
N GLU A 146 10.22 1.76 -3.89
CA GLU A 146 11.12 2.63 -3.10
C GLU A 146 11.47 3.93 -3.82
N ARG A 147 11.84 3.87 -5.10
CA ARG A 147 12.18 5.08 -5.88
C ARG A 147 11.01 6.02 -6.08
N LEU A 148 9.79 5.49 -6.12
CA LEU A 148 8.57 6.30 -6.15
C LEU A 148 8.24 6.93 -4.78
N GLY A 149 8.93 6.52 -3.72
CA GLY A 149 8.72 7.01 -2.36
C GLY A 149 7.39 6.55 -1.77
N ILE A 150 6.84 5.42 -2.23
CA ILE A 150 5.55 4.94 -1.73
C ILE A 150 5.67 4.63 -0.24
N GLY A 151 4.88 5.33 0.58
CA GLY A 151 4.89 5.15 2.03
C GLY A 151 6.16 5.66 2.72
N VAL A 152 7.03 6.39 2.01
CA VAL A 152 8.19 7.09 2.54
C VAL A 152 7.84 8.58 2.58
N GLY A 153 7.87 9.21 3.75
CA GLY A 153 7.56 10.64 3.88
C GLY A 153 6.09 10.98 4.18
N GLY A 154 5.78 11.04 5.47
CA GLY A 154 5.04 12.18 6.01
C GLY A 154 6.06 13.13 6.65
N TRP A 155 5.75 14.43 6.73
CA TRP A 155 6.51 15.52 7.38
C TRP A 155 7.07 15.26 8.81
N HIS A 156 6.87 14.06 9.35
CA HIS A 156 7.33 13.60 10.65
C HIS A 156 8.62 12.77 10.62
N GLU A 157 9.01 12.16 9.49
CA GLU A 157 10.27 11.40 9.43
C GLU A 157 11.50 12.33 9.51
N ASP A 158 11.42 13.54 8.96
CA ASP A 158 12.49 14.54 9.03
C ASP A 158 12.74 15.05 10.45
N ARG A 159 11.73 15.00 11.34
CA ARG A 159 11.90 15.36 12.75
C ARG A 159 12.65 14.31 13.54
N SER A 160 12.46 13.03 13.25
CA SER A 160 13.21 11.97 13.94
C SER A 160 14.70 12.00 13.60
N PHE A 161 15.08 12.44 12.39
CA PHE A 161 16.49 12.64 12.04
C PHE A 161 17.09 13.87 12.74
N ALA A 162 16.35 14.98 12.84
CA ALA A 162 16.79 16.17 13.57
C ALA A 162 16.89 15.95 15.09
N GLU A 163 15.95 15.22 15.69
CA GLU A 163 15.96 14.86 17.11
C GLU A 163 17.02 13.80 17.45
N GLN A 164 17.30 12.85 16.55
CA GLN A 164 18.39 11.87 16.76
C GLN A 164 19.78 12.45 16.49
N ALA A 165 19.91 13.50 15.66
CA ALA A 165 21.17 14.19 15.42
C ALA A 165 21.57 15.19 16.52
N GLY A 166 20.74 15.38 17.56
CA GLY A 166 21.03 16.30 18.65
C GLY A 166 21.11 17.78 18.20
N VAL A 167 20.44 18.14 17.11
CA VAL A 167 20.39 19.52 16.61
C VAL A 167 18.96 20.04 16.76
N GLY A 168 18.58 20.36 18.00
CA GLY A 168 17.38 21.11 18.33
C GLY A 168 17.73 22.08 19.46
N GLY A 169 17.64 23.38 19.17
CA GLY A 169 18.09 24.48 20.04
C GLY A 169 17.23 24.74 21.27
#